data_AF-A0A0Q3VG40-F1
#
_entry.id   AF-A0A0Q3VG40-F1
#
_cell.length_a   1.000
_cell.length_b   1.000
_cell.length_c   1.000
_cell.angle_alpha   90.00
_cell.angle_beta   90.00
_cell.angle_gamma   90.00
#
_symmetry.space_group_name_H-M   'P 1'
#
loop_
_entity.id
_entity.type
_entity.pdbx_description
1 polymer ?
#
loop_
_entity_poly.entity_id
_entity_poly.type
_entity_poly.pdbx_seq_one_letter_code
_entity_poly.pdbx_strand_id
1 'polypeptide(L)'
;MTQSNAYIRTGNTRTGFSLMFHELFDLYHPYIGDKATLYYLYLLRYRNNDVTSFDQGKAWNGRSKVTEKFQLSFSTLPILDEILEASGLVTIERKPSGRGKDKIYYIVHDPLERAQFREHETQIAEELRQVVVRQGGSIGKLLGKEKGVNLSVC
;
A
#
# COMPACT_ATOMS: atom_id res chain seq x y z
N MET A 1 9.75 -9.15 41.61
CA MET A 1 9.32 -9.31 40.21
C MET A 1 7.97 -8.62 40.06
N THR A 2 7.92 -7.43 39.47
CA THR A 2 6.67 -6.70 39.24
C THR A 2 6.00 -7.28 37.99
N GLN A 3 4.96 -8.09 38.19
CA GLN A 3 4.05 -8.49 37.11
C GLN A 3 3.36 -7.22 36.59
N SER A 4 3.62 -6.85 35.33
CA SER A 4 2.76 -5.88 34.65
C SER A 4 1.43 -6.57 34.38
N ASN A 5 0.45 -6.33 35.26
CA ASN A 5 -0.94 -6.68 34.99
C ASN A 5 -1.46 -5.73 33.90
N ALA A 6 -1.02 -5.95 32.65
CA ALA A 6 -1.61 -5.32 31.49
C ALA A 6 -3.05 -5.83 31.39
N TYR A 7 -3.99 -5.00 31.84
CA TYR A 7 -5.41 -5.28 31.73
C TYR A 7 -5.81 -5.28 30.24
N ILE A 8 -5.86 -6.46 29.64
CA ILE A 8 -6.40 -6.65 28.29
C ILE A 8 -7.91 -6.43 28.39
N ARG A 9 -8.43 -5.37 27.77
CA ARG A 9 -9.87 -5.14 27.70
C ARG A 9 -10.54 -6.31 26.98
N THR A 10 -11.33 -7.10 27.70
CA THR A 10 -12.19 -8.14 27.14
C THR A 10 -13.41 -7.51 26.48
N GLY A 11 -13.23 -6.97 25.28
CA GLY A 11 -14.33 -6.62 24.38
C GLY A 11 -14.82 -7.83 23.60
N ASN A 12 -15.96 -7.69 22.91
CA ASN A 12 -16.43 -8.70 21.96
C ASN A 12 -15.38 -8.86 20.84
N THR A 13 -14.58 -9.92 20.91
CA THR A 13 -13.67 -10.29 19.84
C THR A 13 -14.49 -10.97 18.73
N ARG A 14 -14.39 -10.43 17.51
CA ARG A 14 -15.06 -11.05 16.35
C ARG A 14 -14.27 -12.26 15.89
N THR A 15 -14.96 -13.35 15.56
CA THR A 15 -14.40 -14.44 14.76
C THR A 15 -14.03 -13.92 13.37
N GLY A 16 -12.78 -14.15 12.94
CA GLY A 16 -12.22 -13.59 11.71
C GLY A 16 -11.42 -12.31 11.96
N PHE A 17 -10.30 -12.42 12.67
CA PHE A 17 -9.32 -11.33 12.73
C PHE A 17 -8.61 -11.23 11.38
N SER A 18 -8.42 -10.00 10.90
CA SER A 18 -7.42 -9.73 9.87
C SER A 18 -6.13 -9.35 10.59
N LEU A 19 -5.05 -10.09 10.34
CA LEU A 19 -3.72 -9.68 10.78
C LEU A 19 -3.44 -8.28 10.20
N MET A 20 -3.11 -7.34 11.08
CA MET A 20 -2.67 -6.00 10.69
C MET A 20 -1.15 -5.97 10.89
N PHE A 21 -0.42 -5.68 9.82
CA PHE A 21 1.01 -5.40 9.91
C PHE A 21 1.20 -4.02 10.55
N HIS A 22 1.77 -3.98 11.74
CA HIS A 22 2.04 -2.72 12.44
C HIS A 22 3.03 -1.86 11.64
N GLU A 23 3.95 -2.51 10.95
CA GLU A 23 4.94 -1.93 10.05
C GLU A 23 4.30 -1.03 8.98
N LEU A 24 3.10 -1.36 8.52
CA LEU A 24 2.40 -0.53 7.54
C LEU A 24 2.14 0.87 8.08
N PHE A 25 1.72 1.00 9.33
CA PHE A 25 1.43 2.30 9.94
C PHE A 25 2.68 2.94 10.55
N ASP A 26 3.60 2.14 11.10
CA ASP A 26 4.80 2.65 11.75
C ASP A 26 5.88 3.09 10.75
N LEU A 27 5.99 2.41 9.60
CA LEU A 27 7.12 2.57 8.68
C LEU A 27 6.70 3.10 7.32
N TYR A 28 5.62 2.60 6.74
CA TYR A 28 5.19 2.96 5.38
C TYR A 28 4.29 4.19 5.33
N HIS A 29 3.24 4.25 6.15
CA HIS A 29 2.26 5.34 6.20
C HIS A 29 2.90 6.74 6.32
N PRO A 30 3.97 6.95 7.12
CA PRO A 30 4.70 8.22 7.17
C PRO A 30 5.21 8.71 5.80
N TYR A 31 5.47 7.80 4.86
CA TYR A 31 5.88 8.10 3.49
C TYR A 31 4.70 8.15 2.51
N ILE A 32 3.84 7.14 2.52
CA ILE A 32 2.87 6.92 1.44
C ILE A 32 1.51 7.60 1.68
N GLY A 33 1.18 7.93 2.92
CA GLY A 33 -0.04 8.64 3.31
C GLY A 33 -1.33 7.81 3.26
N ASP A 34 -2.41 8.40 3.78
CA ASP A 34 -3.68 7.73 4.07
C ASP A 34 -4.27 6.99 2.87
N LYS A 35 -4.30 7.65 1.70
CA LYS A 35 -4.97 7.12 0.50
C LYS A 35 -4.24 5.90 -0.05
N ALA A 36 -2.91 5.93 -0.07
CA ALA A 36 -2.12 4.79 -0.51
C ALA A 36 -2.23 3.64 0.50
N THR A 37 -2.15 3.92 1.81
CA THR A 37 -2.35 2.92 2.86
C THR A 37 -3.72 2.24 2.77
N LEU A 38 -4.81 3.00 2.63
CA LEU A 38 -6.16 2.45 2.49
C LEU A 38 -6.32 1.59 1.23
N TYR A 39 -5.73 2.05 0.12
CA TYR A 39 -5.77 1.32 -1.13
C TYR A 39 -4.99 0.01 -1.04
N TYR A 40 -3.78 0.03 -0.47
CA TYR A 40 -3.00 -1.18 -0.21
C TYR A 40 -3.75 -2.17 0.69
N LEU A 41 -4.33 -1.72 1.81
CA LEU A 41 -5.13 -2.58 2.69
C LEU A 41 -6.32 -3.22 1.96
N TYR A 42 -6.94 -2.48 1.03
CA TYR A 42 -8.00 -3.02 0.20
C TYR A 42 -7.48 -4.10 -0.76
N LEU A 43 -6.34 -3.87 -1.43
CA LEU A 43 -5.71 -4.86 -2.30
C LEU A 43 -5.32 -6.12 -1.52
N LEU A 44 -4.70 -5.95 -0.36
CA LEU A 44 -4.28 -7.03 0.54
C LEU A 44 -5.47 -7.88 0.98
N ARG A 45 -6.60 -7.26 1.30
CA ARG A 45 -7.85 -7.97 1.64
C ARG A 45 -8.34 -8.88 0.50
N TYR A 46 -8.10 -8.52 -0.74
CA TYR A 46 -8.50 -9.30 -1.92
C TYR A 46 -7.32 -10.05 -2.56
N ARG A 47 -6.19 -10.16 -1.86
CA ARG A 47 -5.05 -10.95 -2.30
C ARG A 47 -5.44 -12.43 -2.28
N ASN A 48 -5.14 -13.13 -3.37
CA ASN A 48 -5.24 -14.57 -3.40
C ASN A 48 -4.11 -15.19 -2.56
N ASN A 49 -4.46 -15.80 -1.43
CA ASN A 49 -3.50 -16.49 -0.56
C ASN A 49 -3.43 -18.01 -0.83
N ASP A 50 -4.15 -18.51 -1.84
CA ASP A 50 -4.06 -19.92 -2.22
C ASP A 50 -2.71 -20.19 -2.92
N VAL A 51 -1.83 -20.90 -2.21
CA VAL A 51 -0.48 -21.27 -2.67
C VAL A 51 -0.48 -22.21 -3.87
N THR A 52 -1.62 -22.84 -4.18
CA THR A 52 -1.76 -23.76 -5.32
C THR A 52 -2.27 -23.06 -6.58
N SER A 53 -2.68 -21.80 -6.45
CA SER A 53 -3.26 -21.03 -7.54
C SER A 53 -2.20 -20.31 -8.37
N PHE A 54 -2.36 -20.31 -9.71
CA PHE A 54 -1.54 -19.48 -10.62
C PHE A 54 -1.65 -17.97 -10.32
N ASP A 55 -2.72 -17.56 -9.65
CA ASP A 55 -2.97 -16.17 -9.26
C ASP A 55 -2.58 -15.88 -7.81
N GLN A 56 -1.79 -16.75 -7.17
CA GLN A 56 -1.24 -16.49 -5.84
C GLN A 56 -0.60 -15.10 -5.76
N GLY A 57 -0.87 -14.38 -4.68
CA GLY A 57 -0.37 -13.02 -4.45
C GLY A 57 -1.08 -11.93 -5.26
N LYS A 58 -1.90 -12.27 -6.27
CA LYS A 58 -2.62 -11.28 -7.06
C LYS A 58 -3.91 -10.84 -6.37
N ALA A 59 -4.22 -9.55 -6.47
CA ALA A 59 -5.48 -8.99 -5.99
C ALA A 59 -6.58 -9.10 -7.05
N TRP A 60 -7.73 -9.65 -6.69
CA TRP A 60 -8.88 -9.82 -7.59
C TRP A 60 -9.61 -8.50 -7.92
N ASN A 61 -9.41 -7.45 -7.10
CA ASN A 61 -10.14 -6.19 -7.19
C ASN A 61 -9.18 -4.99 -7.33
N GLY A 62 -9.12 -4.42 -8.53
CA GLY A 62 -8.32 -3.23 -8.82
C GLY A 62 -9.10 -1.91 -8.79
N ARG A 63 -8.67 -0.98 -9.65
CA ARG A 63 -9.10 0.43 -9.72
C ARG A 63 -10.61 0.70 -9.62
N SER A 64 -11.46 -0.03 -10.35
CA SER A 64 -12.91 0.29 -10.44
C SER A 64 -13.65 0.16 -9.11
N LYS A 65 -13.37 -0.89 -8.33
CA LYS A 65 -14.00 -1.09 -7.02
C LYS A 65 -13.41 -0.17 -5.95
N VAL A 66 -12.15 0.22 -6.12
CA VAL A 66 -11.46 1.17 -5.24
C VAL A 66 -12.04 2.57 -5.39
N THR A 67 -12.28 3.02 -6.63
CA THR A 67 -12.90 4.33 -6.89
C THR A 67 -14.30 4.43 -6.30
N GLU A 68 -15.11 3.40 -6.47
CA GLU A 68 -16.49 3.36 -5.95
C GLU A 68 -16.49 3.36 -4.42
N LYS A 69 -15.63 2.55 -3.80
CA LYS A 69 -15.62 2.36 -2.35
C LYS A 69 -15.00 3.52 -1.57
N PHE A 70 -13.93 4.12 -2.09
CA PHE A 70 -13.15 5.12 -1.37
C PHE A 70 -13.34 6.54 -1.91
N GLN A 71 -14.27 6.74 -2.87
CA GLN A 71 -14.54 8.02 -3.51
C GLN A 71 -13.26 8.68 -4.05
N LEU A 72 -12.34 7.86 -4.57
CA LEU A 72 -11.11 8.34 -5.19
C LEU A 72 -11.37 8.72 -6.64
N SER A 73 -10.75 9.81 -7.10
CA SER A 73 -10.78 10.17 -8.52
C SER A 73 -10.01 9.15 -9.35
N PHE A 74 -10.51 8.81 -10.54
CA PHE A 74 -9.80 8.00 -11.54
C PHE A 74 -8.44 8.60 -11.93
N SER A 75 -8.28 9.92 -11.84
CA SER A 75 -6.99 10.59 -12.10
C SER A 75 -5.97 10.40 -10.98
N THR A 76 -6.42 10.08 -9.75
CA THR A 76 -5.56 9.89 -8.59
C THR A 76 -5.01 8.47 -8.52
N LEU A 77 -5.73 7.48 -9.04
CA LEU A 77 -5.31 6.07 -8.97
C LEU A 77 -3.96 5.76 -9.63
N PRO A 78 -3.61 6.28 -10.83
CA PRO A 78 -2.28 6.04 -11.40
C PRO A 78 -1.15 6.53 -10.49
N ILE A 79 -1.36 7.66 -9.81
CA ILE A 79 -0.39 8.22 -8.88
C ILE A 79 -0.25 7.32 -7.64
N LEU A 80 -1.37 6.83 -7.10
CA LEU A 80 -1.34 5.90 -5.97
C LEU A 80 -0.71 4.56 -6.35
N ASP A 81 -0.95 4.07 -7.57
CA ASP A 81 -0.31 2.87 -8.10
C ASP A 81 1.22 3.04 -8.14
N GLU A 82 1.72 4.18 -8.63
CA GLU A 82 3.17 4.48 -8.63
C GLU A 82 3.74 4.61 -7.22
N ILE A 83 3.01 5.23 -6.28
CA ILE A 83 3.44 5.30 -4.87
C ILE A 83 3.56 3.90 -4.27
N LEU A 84 2.56 3.05 -4.49
CA LEU A 84 2.56 1.69 -3.94
C LEU A 84 3.67 0.83 -4.55
N GLU A 85 3.91 0.96 -5.86
CA GLU A 85 4.97 0.25 -6.56
C GLU A 85 6.36 0.71 -6.10
N ALA A 86 6.60 2.03 -6.00
CA ALA A 86 7.85 2.60 -5.48
C ALA A 86 8.10 2.28 -3.99
N SER A 87 7.05 2.01 -3.23
CA SER A 87 7.18 1.54 -1.85
C SER A 87 7.47 0.04 -1.74
N GLY A 88 7.47 -0.70 -2.86
CA GLY A 88 7.65 -2.15 -2.88
C GLY A 88 6.47 -2.95 -2.32
N LEU A 89 5.33 -2.29 -2.00
CA LEU A 89 4.14 -2.95 -1.48
C LEU A 89 3.35 -3.69 -2.56
N VAL A 90 3.52 -3.30 -3.83
CA VAL A 90 2.89 -3.98 -4.96
C VAL A 90 3.84 -4.05 -6.16
N THR A 91 3.60 -5.02 -7.04
CA THR A 91 4.12 -5.02 -8.42
C THR A 91 2.95 -5.00 -9.39
N ILE A 92 2.99 -4.13 -10.39
CA ILE A 92 1.87 -3.93 -11.31
C ILE A 92 2.19 -4.55 -12.68
N GLU A 93 1.49 -5.62 -13.03
CA GLU A 93 1.55 -6.18 -14.38
C GLU A 93 0.42 -5.61 -15.25
N ARG A 94 0.75 -5.22 -16.47
CA ARG A 94 -0.22 -4.79 -17.49
C ARG A 94 -0.23 -5.82 -18.62
N LYS A 95 -1.40 -6.38 -18.91
CA LYS A 95 -1.59 -7.30 -20.04
C LYS A 95 -2.53 -6.66 -21.06
N PRO A 96 -2.18 -6.65 -22.35
CA PRO A 96 -3.06 -6.14 -23.37
C PRO A 96 -4.39 -6.87 -23.34
N SER A 97 -5.48 -6.10 -23.30
CA SER A 97 -6.82 -6.64 -23.49
C SER A 97 -7.13 -6.57 -24.98
N GLY A 98 -7.58 -7.68 -25.58
CA GLY A 98 -7.98 -7.70 -27.00
C GLY A 98 -9.04 -6.66 -27.39
N ARG A 99 -9.72 -6.05 -26.39
CA ARG A 99 -10.55 -4.85 -26.54
C ARG A 99 -10.39 -3.93 -25.33
N GLY A 100 -10.12 -2.64 -25.55
CA GLY A 100 -10.10 -1.61 -24.50
C GLY A 100 -8.74 -1.40 -23.82
N LYS A 101 -8.77 -0.86 -22.60
CA LYS A 101 -7.55 -0.58 -21.81
C LYS A 101 -6.91 -1.89 -21.32
N ASP A 102 -5.60 -1.87 -21.15
CA ASP A 102 -4.85 -2.99 -20.59
C ASP A 102 -5.45 -3.46 -19.26
N LYS A 103 -5.49 -4.78 -19.08
CA LYS A 103 -5.87 -5.38 -17.82
C LYS A 103 -4.70 -5.25 -16.85
N ILE A 104 -4.98 -4.68 -15.69
CA ILE A 104 -4.00 -4.46 -14.63
C ILE A 104 -4.12 -5.59 -13.61
N TYR A 105 -3.00 -6.21 -13.26
CA TYR A 105 -2.89 -7.17 -12.17
C TYR A 105 -1.98 -6.58 -11.09
N TYR A 106 -2.47 -6.60 -9.85
CA TYR A 106 -1.73 -6.15 -8.68
C TYR A 106 -1.18 -7.37 -7.96
N ILE A 107 0.13 -7.58 -7.98
CA ILE A 107 0.81 -8.54 -7.12
C ILE A 107 1.07 -7.81 -5.79
N VAL A 108 0.52 -8.31 -4.70
CA VAL A 108 0.52 -7.61 -3.40
C VAL A 108 1.47 -8.31 -2.44
N HIS A 109 2.52 -7.59 -2.04
CA HIS A 109 3.56 -8.08 -1.14
C HIS A 109 3.18 -7.80 0.31
N ASP A 110 3.62 -8.64 1.25
CA ASP A 110 3.54 -8.30 2.67
C ASP A 110 4.50 -7.13 2.97
N PRO A 111 4.19 -6.24 3.92
CA PRO A 111 5.11 -5.19 4.32
C PRO A 111 6.39 -5.79 4.89
N LEU A 112 7.53 -5.17 4.62
CA LEU A 112 8.80 -5.61 5.17
C LEU A 112 8.79 -5.55 6.69
N GLU A 113 9.47 -6.52 7.31
CA GLU A 113 9.77 -6.43 8.74
C GLU A 113 10.66 -5.21 9.02
N ARG A 114 10.63 -4.72 10.26
CA ARG A 114 11.33 -3.49 10.64
C ARG A 114 12.82 -3.47 10.27
N ALA A 115 13.54 -4.57 10.46
CA ALA A 115 14.97 -4.63 10.12
C ALA A 115 15.20 -4.51 8.60
N GLN A 116 14.46 -5.28 7.81
CA GLN A 116 14.51 -5.25 6.35
C GLN A 116 14.12 -3.88 5.80
N PHE A 117 13.09 -3.25 6.37
CA PHE A 117 12.69 -1.91 5.98
C PHE A 117 13.83 -0.90 6.17
N ARG A 118 14.57 -0.96 7.28
CA ARG A 118 15.69 -0.04 7.54
C ARG A 118 16.81 -0.17 6.52
N GLU A 119 17.07 -1.38 6.05
CA GLU A 119 18.06 -1.63 4.99
C GLU A 119 17.63 -1.01 3.65
N HIS A 120 16.32 -1.00 3.37
CA HIS A 120 15.76 -0.53 2.10
C HIS A 120 15.17 0.90 2.17
N GLU A 121 15.15 1.54 3.34
CA GLU A 121 14.45 2.81 3.59
C GLU A 121 14.95 3.93 2.66
N THR A 122 16.26 3.99 2.42
CA THR A 122 16.87 4.96 1.50
C THR A 122 16.44 4.72 0.06
N GLN A 123 16.37 3.46 -0.37
CA GLN A 123 15.93 3.12 -1.72
C GLN A 123 14.45 3.47 -1.91
N ILE A 124 13.59 3.08 -0.96
CA ILE A 124 12.15 3.41 -0.99
C ILE A 124 11.96 4.92 -1.06
N ALA A 125 12.69 5.69 -0.25
CA ALA A 125 12.62 7.14 -0.26
C ALA A 125 13.04 7.72 -1.62
N GLU A 126 14.09 7.18 -2.25
CA GLU A 126 14.55 7.64 -3.56
C GLU A 126 13.56 7.29 -4.67
N GLU A 127 13.04 6.07 -4.70
CA GLU A 127 12.01 5.68 -5.69
C GLU A 127 10.77 6.57 -5.57
N LEU A 128 10.34 6.88 -4.33
CA LEU A 128 9.26 7.82 -4.09
C LEU A 128 9.59 9.24 -4.57
N ARG A 129 10.82 9.73 -4.38
CA ARG A 129 11.24 11.02 -4.98
C ARG A 129 11.13 11.01 -6.49
N GLN A 130 11.52 9.92 -7.15
CA GLN A 130 11.39 9.82 -8.60
C GLN A 130 9.93 9.89 -9.04
N VAL A 131 9.01 9.26 -8.31
CA VAL A 131 7.56 9.42 -8.55
C VAL A 131 7.13 10.88 -8.38
N VAL A 132 7.62 11.55 -7.34
CA VAL A 132 7.32 12.98 -7.10
C VAL A 132 7.76 13.85 -8.27
N VAL A 133 8.98 13.65 -8.76
CA VAL A 133 9.54 14.40 -9.90
C VAL A 133 8.70 14.17 -11.17
N ARG A 134 8.29 12.93 -11.45
CA ARG A 134 7.46 12.61 -12.63
C ARG A 134 6.06 13.21 -12.58
N GLN A 135 5.43 13.21 -11.41
CA GLN A 135 4.03 13.63 -11.22
C GLN A 135 3.87 15.13 -10.87
N GLY A 136 4.97 15.80 -10.51
CA GLY A 136 4.99 17.21 -10.12
C GLY A 136 4.31 17.50 -8.76
N GLY A 137 4.18 18.77 -8.41
CA GLY A 137 3.79 19.20 -7.04
C GLY A 137 2.40 18.75 -6.53
N SER A 138 1.54 18.20 -7.39
CA SER A 138 0.20 17.75 -6.97
C SER A 138 0.21 16.48 -6.10
N ILE A 139 1.27 15.66 -6.22
CA ILE A 139 1.45 14.41 -5.48
C ILE A 139 1.76 14.61 -3.99
N GLY A 140 2.34 15.76 -3.61
CA GLY A 140 2.70 16.03 -2.21
C GLY A 140 1.50 15.97 -1.24
N LYS A 141 0.28 16.20 -1.75
CA LYS A 141 -0.98 16.07 -0.99
C LYS A 141 -1.41 14.63 -0.74
N LEU A 142 -0.83 13.66 -1.46
CA LEU A 142 -1.15 12.24 -1.35
C LEU A 142 -0.15 11.50 -0.45
N LEU A 143 1.09 11.99 -0.36
CA LEU A 143 2.14 11.43 0.48
C LEU A 143 1.88 11.65 1.97
N GLY A 144 2.57 10.86 2.79
CA GLY A 144 2.51 10.98 4.25
C GLY A 144 3.11 12.29 4.74
N LYS A 145 2.48 12.89 5.75
CA LYS A 145 2.86 14.22 6.25
C LYS A 145 4.17 14.22 7.03
N GLU A 146 4.53 13.06 7.59
CA GLU A 146 5.68 12.94 8.49
C GLU A 146 7.00 12.86 7.71
N LYS A 147 7.04 12.06 6.65
CA LYS A 147 8.26 11.84 5.85
C LYS A 147 8.05 12.11 4.37
N GLY A 148 6.88 11.80 3.83
CA GLY A 148 6.56 11.98 2.42
C GLY A 148 6.60 13.44 1.95
N VAL A 149 6.18 14.40 2.78
CA VAL A 149 6.26 15.84 2.46
C VAL A 149 7.69 16.30 2.19
N ASN A 150 8.67 15.77 2.93
CA ASN A 150 10.08 16.12 2.76
C ASN A 150 10.66 15.60 1.42
N LEU A 151 9.97 14.67 0.74
CA LEU A 151 10.37 14.19 -0.58
C LEU A 151 9.93 15.15 -1.70
N SER A 152 9.03 16.09 -1.41
CA SER A 152 8.51 17.07 -2.36
C SER A 152 9.20 18.43 -2.33
N VAL A 153 10.15 18.61 -1.40
CA VAL A 153 10.94 19.83 -1.24
C VAL A 153 12.36 19.54 -1.73
N CYS A 154 12.57 19.60 -3.04
CA CYS A 154 13.88 19.64 -3.70
C CYS A 154 13.85 20.73 -4.77
#